data_AF-A0A1B1MIN3-F1
#
_entry.id   AF-A0A1B1MIN3-F1
#
_cell.length_a   1.000
_cell.length_b   1.000
_cell.length_c   1.000
_cell.angle_alpha   90.00
_cell.angle_beta   90.00
_cell.angle_gamma   90.00
#
_symmetry.space_group_name_H-M   'P 1'
#
loop_
_entity.id
_entity.type
_entity.pdbx_description
1 polymer ?
#
loop_
_entity_poly.entity_id
_entity_poly.type
_entity_poly.pdbx_seq_one_letter_code
_entity_poly.pdbx_strand_id
1 'polypeptide(L)' 'MSGGELLFCAHHGRKFEPELKKIAAEIQDETERLTAVPAAVEEER' A
#
# COMPACT_ATOMS: atom_id res chain seq x y z
N MET A 1 2.15 2.89 23.02
CA MET A 1 2.35 3.71 21.82
C MET A 1 1.19 3.43 20.88
N SER A 2 0.27 4.37 20.70
CA SER A 2 -0.80 4.25 19.70
C SER A 2 -0.33 4.91 18.41
N GLY A 3 0.17 4.12 17.46
CA GLY A 3 0.46 4.58 16.10
C GLY A 3 -0.82 4.67 15.27
N GLY A 4 -0.75 5.36 14.13
CA GLY A 4 -1.82 5.41 13.12
C GLY A 4 -1.26 5.10 11.74
N GLU A 5 -2.15 4.76 10.81
CA GLU A 5 -1.81 4.44 9.42
C GLU A 5 -2.06 5.65 8.51
N LEU A 6 -1.21 5.80 7.49
CA LEU A 6 -1.36 6.82 6.44
C LEU A 6 -1.44 6.13 5.08
N LEU A 7 -2.55 6.37 4.37
CA LEU A 7 -2.80 5.81 3.05
C LEU A 7 -2.51 6.85 1.97
N PHE A 8 -1.85 6.42 0.90
CA PHE A 8 -1.56 7.23 -0.28
C PHE A 8 -2.03 6.51 -1.54
N CYS A 9 -2.38 7.26 -2.59
CA CYS A 9 -2.48 6.64 -3.91
C CYS A 9 -1.06 6.31 -4.42
N ALA A 10 -0.94 5.30 -5.28
CA ALA A 10 0.35 4.84 -5.81
C ALA A 10 1.23 5.98 -6.38
N HIS A 11 0.62 6.97 -7.03
CA HIS A 11 1.34 8.14 -7.55
C HIS A 11 1.92 9.02 -6.42
N HIS A 12 1.13 9.35 -5.40
CA HIS A 12 1.60 10.22 -4.33
C HIS A 12 2.53 9.48 -3.35
N GLY A 13 2.31 8.19 -3.12
CA GLY A 13 3.22 7.35 -2.33
C GLY A 13 4.64 7.39 -2.89
N ARG A 14 4.82 7.13 -4.20
CA ARG A 14 6.13 7.17 -4.87
C ARG A 14 6.75 8.56 -4.89
N LYS A 15 5.95 9.60 -5.12
CA LYS A 15 6.44 10.99 -5.13
C LYS A 15 7.07 11.40 -3.79
N PHE A 16 6.53 10.91 -2.67
CA PHE A 16 6.97 11.28 -1.33
C PHE A 16 7.73 10.17 -0.60
N GLU A 17 7.97 9.03 -1.24
CA GLU A 17 8.68 7.87 -0.68
C GLU A 17 10.00 8.22 0.02
N PRO A 18 10.87 9.12 -0.51
CA PRO A 18 12.11 9.47 0.16
C PRO A 18 11.91 10.11 1.55
N GLU A 19 10.85 10.90 1.73
CA GLU A 19 10.55 11.54 3.02
C GLU A 19 9.78 10.59 3.94
N LEU A 20 8.85 9.79 3.39
CA LEU A 20 8.10 8.80 4.15
C LEU A 20 9.04 7.76 4.79
N LYS A 21 10.07 7.30 4.07
CA LYS A 21 11.07 6.35 4.59
C LYS A 21 11.82 6.84 5.83
N LYS A 22 11.87 8.14 6.09
CA LYS A 22 12.56 8.70 7.25
C LYS A 22 11.72 8.62 8.53
N ILE A 23 10.39 8.56 8.40
CA ILE A 23 9.45 8.68 9.53
C ILE A 23 8.56 7.44 9.70
N ALA A 24 8.39 6.63 8.66
CA ALA A 24 7.55 5.45 8.69
C ALA A 24 8.22 4.31 9.47
N ALA A 25 7.45 3.65 10.34
CA ALA A 25 7.88 2.39 10.96
C ALA A 25 7.90 1.25 9.94
N GLU A 26 6.96 1.26 8.99
CA GLU A 26 6.81 0.29 7.91
C GLU A 26 6.18 0.98 6.69
N ILE A 27 6.55 0.56 5.48
CA ILE A 27 5.91 0.98 4.23
C ILE A 27 5.42 -0.27 3.49
N GLN A 28 4.11 -0.35 3.30
CA GLN A 28 3.46 -1.39 2.49
C GLN A 28 3.15 -0.82 1.11
N ASP A 29 3.89 -1.26 0.08
CA ASP A 29 3.60 -0.89 -1.31
C ASP A 29 2.67 -1.93 -1.94
N GLU A 30 1.40 -1.56 -2.04
CA GLU A 30 0.37 -2.37 -2.68
C GLU A 30 0.11 -1.97 -4.15
N THR A 31 1.00 -1.19 -4.78
CA THR A 31 0.78 -0.71 -6.16
C THR A 31 0.54 -1.85 -7.14
N GLU A 32 1.17 -3.01 -6.92
CA GLU A 32 0.99 -4.21 -7.76
C GLU A 32 -0.46 -4.71 -7.80
N ARG A 33 -1.21 -4.51 -6.71
CA ARG A 33 -2.63 -4.89 -6.61
C ARG A 33 -3.52 -4.08 -7.55
N LEU A 34 -3.09 -2.88 -7.97
CA LEU A 34 -3.85 -2.05 -8.92
C LEU A 34 -3.90 -2.66 -10.32
N THR A 35 -2.88 -3.44 -10.68
CA THR A 35 -2.79 -4.10 -11.99
C THR A 35 -3.07 -5.59 -11.92
N ALA A 36 -3.11 -6.16 -10.72
CA ALA A 36 -3.48 -7.54 -10.53
C ALA A 36 -4.91 -7.77 -11.03
N VAL A 37 -5.08 -8.76 -11.90
CA VAL A 37 -6.42 -9.30 -12.16
C VAL A 37 -6.84 -9.95 -10.84
N PRO A 38 -7.99 -9.57 -10.25
CA PRO A 38 -8.46 -10.22 -9.04
C PRO A 38 -8.55 -11.73 -9.35
N ALA A 39 -7.76 -12.53 -8.62
CA ALA A 39 -7.91 -13.97 -8.68
C ALA A 39 -9.38 -14.25 -8.40
N ALA A 40 -10.03 -14.95 -9.33
CA ALA A 40 -11.45 -15.27 -9.23
C ALA A 40 -11.70 -15.79 -7.82
N VAL A 41 -12.67 -15.20 -7.13
CA VAL A 41 -13.21 -15.74 -5.88
C VAL A 41 -13.54 -17.20 -6.16
N GLU A 42 -12.74 -18.13 -5.63
CA GLU A 42 -13.12 -19.54 -5.58
C GLU A 42 -14.30 -19.58 -4.61
N GLU A 43 -15.49 -19.43 -5.18
CA GLU A 43 -16.76 -19.66 -4.52
C GLU A 43 -16.77 -21.12 -4.07
N GLU A 44 -16.51 -21.31 -2.77
CA GLU A 44 -16.67 -22.58 -2.08
C GLU A 44 -18.09 -23.10 -2.35
N ARG A 45 -18.16 -24.21 -3.08
CA ARG A 45 -19.38 -24.99 -3.29
C ARG A 45 -19.41 -26.19 -2.36
#